data_AF-A0A143BAH4-F1
#
_entry.id   AF-A0A143BAH4-F1
#
_cell.length_a   1.000
_cell.length_b   1.000
_cell.length_c   1.000
_cell.angle_alpha   90.00
_cell.angle_beta   90.00
_cell.angle_gamma   90.00
#
_symmetry.space_group_name_H-M   'P 1'
#
loop_
_entity.id
_entity.type
_entity.pdbx_description
1 polymer ?
#
loop_
_entity_poly.entity_id
_entity_poly.type
_entity_poly.pdbx_seq_one_letter_code
_entity_poly.pdbx_strand_id
1 'polypeptide(L)' 'MGLSIDFECPQCKKAVHRDLSDLSPSQRSRCPECATPVELSSLGLRNFQQALQDYCRP' A
#
# COMPACT_ATOMS: atom_id res chain seq x y z
N MET A 1 10.17 -11.26 7.95
CA MET A 1 9.84 -9.82 7.89
C MET A 1 9.31 -9.55 6.49
N GLY A 2 8.06 -9.13 6.37
CA GLY A 2 7.44 -8.77 5.09
C GLY A 2 7.35 -7.25 4.99
N LEU A 3 7.46 -6.73 3.78
CA LEU A 3 7.23 -5.32 3.51
C LEU A 3 5.78 -5.15 3.06
N SER A 4 5.09 -4.18 3.61
CA SER A 4 3.72 -3.84 3.25
C SER A 4 3.56 -2.35 3.02
N ILE A 5 2.59 -1.98 2.20
CA ILE A 5 2.33 -0.61 1.78
C ILE A 5 0.84 -0.32 1.92
N ASP A 6 0.55 0.86 2.47
CA ASP A 6 -0.82 1.33 2.66
C ASP A 6 -1.25 2.18 1.47
N PHE A 7 -2.37 1.78 0.87
CA PHE A 7 -3.08 2.58 -0.11
C PHE A 7 -4.28 3.27 0.53
N GLU A 8 -4.78 4.34 -0.07
CA GLU A 8 -6.02 4.99 0.34
C GLU A 8 -7.03 4.97 -0.80
N CYS A 9 -8.28 4.64 -0.48
CA CYS A 9 -9.34 4.77 -1.47
C CYS A 9 -9.83 6.23 -1.54
N PRO A 10 -9.82 6.88 -2.72
CA PRO A 10 -10.29 8.25 -2.84
C PRO A 10 -11.81 8.41 -2.61
N GLN A 11 -12.59 7.33 -2.79
CA GLN A 11 -14.04 7.39 -2.65
C GLN A 11 -14.51 7.20 -1.19
N CYS A 12 -13.99 6.19 -0.49
CA CYS A 12 -14.42 5.87 0.88
C CYS A 12 -13.39 6.27 1.95
N LYS A 13 -12.22 6.80 1.55
CA LYS A 13 -11.10 7.21 2.42
C LYS A 13 -10.58 6.12 3.34
N LYS A 14 -10.84 4.84 3.01
CA LYS A 14 -10.31 3.72 3.77
C LYS A 14 -8.89 3.41 3.35
N ALA A 15 -8.05 3.16 4.35
CA ALA A 15 -6.74 2.59 4.17
C ALA A 15 -6.87 1.11 3.77
N VAL A 16 -6.10 0.71 2.76
CA VAL A 16 -6.02 -0.65 2.25
C VAL A 16 -4.58 -1.10 2.38
N HIS A 17 -4.33 -1.94 3.38
CA HIS A 17 -3.03 -2.51 3.65
C HIS A 17 -2.74 -3.66 2.68
N ARG A 18 -1.55 -3.67 2.06
CA ARG A 18 -1.14 -4.73 1.15
C ARG A 18 0.31 -5.11 1.33
N ASP A 19 0.58 -6.41 1.37
CA ASP A 19 1.93 -6.96 1.32
C ASP A 19 2.53 -6.77 -0.08
N LEU A 20 3.80 -6.37 -0.13
CA LEU A 20 4.56 -6.31 -1.38
C LEU A 20 4.67 -7.66 -2.08
N SER A 21 4.71 -8.75 -1.31
CA SER A 21 4.80 -10.11 -1.87
C SER A 21 3.59 -10.48 -2.73
N ASP A 22 2.44 -9.85 -2.48
CA ASP A 22 1.19 -10.04 -3.23
C ASP A 22 1.02 -8.98 -4.35
N LEU A 23 1.81 -7.91 -4.32
CA LEU A 23 1.75 -6.84 -5.31
C LEU A 23 2.45 -7.25 -6.61
N SER A 24 1.65 -7.62 -7.59
CA SER A 24 2.10 -7.75 -8.97
C SER A 24 2.09 -6.38 -9.66
N PRO A 25 3.08 -6.02 -10.50
CA PRO A 25 3.08 -4.76 -11.25
C PRO A 25 1.86 -4.62 -12.19
N SER A 26 1.24 -5.74 -12.56
CA SER A 26 0.03 -5.80 -13.37
C SER A 26 -1.28 -5.69 -12.56
N GLN A 27 -1.23 -5.77 -11.22
CA GLN A 27 -2.42 -5.70 -10.38
C GLN A 27 -2.74 -4.25 -10.01
N ARG A 28 -3.82 -3.73 -10.60
CA ARG A 28 -4.47 -2.51 -10.11
C ARG A 28 -5.25 -2.85 -8.85
N SER A 29 -4.69 -2.48 -7.69
CA SER A 29 -5.36 -2.64 -6.41
C SER A 29 -6.68 -1.87 -6.38
N ARG A 30 -7.75 -2.53 -5.93
CA ARG A 30 -9.08 -1.93 -5.77
C ARG A 30 -9.50 -1.98 -4.31
N CYS A 31 -10.30 -1.01 -3.91
CA CYS A 31 -10.88 -0.97 -2.58
C CYS A 31 -11.88 -2.13 -2.44
N PRO A 32 -11.82 -2.93 -1.37
CA PRO A 32 -12.73 -4.05 -1.17
C PRO A 32 -14.20 -3.62 -0.96
N GLU A 33 -14.45 -2.35 -0.62
CA GLU A 33 -15.79 -1.88 -0.31
C GLU A 33 -16.51 -1.23 -1.49
N CYS A 34 -15.83 -0.33 -2.20
CA CYS A 34 -16.44 0.45 -3.28
C CYS A 34 -15.89 0.08 -4.67
N ALA A 35 -14.98 -0.91 -4.75
CA ALA A 35 -14.32 -1.37 -5.97
C ALA A 35 -13.53 -0.28 -6.74
N THR A 36 -13.43 0.93 -6.20
CA THR A 36 -12.64 2.04 -6.75
C THR A 36 -11.16 1.68 -6.74
N PRO A 37 -10.38 2.05 -7.77
CA PRO A 37 -8.93 1.98 -7.71
C PRO A 37 -8.42 2.69 -6.46
N VAL A 38 -7.60 2.01 -5.66
CA VAL A 38 -6.94 2.65 -4.52
C VAL A 38 -5.70 3.36 -5.01
N GLU A 39 -5.43 4.52 -4.44
CA GLU A 39 -4.29 5.35 -4.78
C GLU A 39 -3.27 5.31 -3.65
N LEU A 40 -2.02 5.51 -4.01
CA LEU A 40 -0.93 5.47 -3.05
C LEU A 40 -0.88 6.82 -2.32
N SER A 41 -1.20 6.82 -1.03
CA SER A 41 -1.24 8.06 -0.25
C SER A 41 0.19 8.50 0.10
N SER A 42 0.40 9.81 0.21
CA SER A 42 1.72 10.36 0.58
C SER A 42 2.19 9.85 1.94
N LEU A 43 1.25 9.58 2.85
CA LEU A 43 1.54 9.00 4.17
C LEU A 43 1.95 7.52 4.03
N GLY A 44 1.22 6.73 3.27
CA GLY A 44 1.55 5.32 3.00
C GLY A 44 2.92 5.16 2.35
N LEU A 45 3.26 6.06 1.42
CA LEU A 45 4.58 6.13 0.78
C LEU A 45 5.71 6.40 1.77
N ARG A 46 5.53 7.34 2.70
CA ARG A 46 6.55 7.66 3.72
C ARG A 46 6.75 6.50 4.68
N ASN A 47 5.66 5.91 5.16
CA ASN A 47 5.72 4.76 6.06
C ASN A 47 6.43 3.58 5.39
N PHE A 48 6.10 3.33 4.12
CA PHE A 48 6.73 2.29 3.33
C PHE A 48 8.23 2.54 3.10
N GLN A 49 8.61 3.78 2.76
CA GLN A 49 10.01 4.17 2.64
C GLN A 49 10.79 3.88 3.93
N GLN A 50 10.20 4.19 5.08
CA GLN A 50 10.84 3.95 6.37
C GLN A 50 10.97 2.46 6.68
N ALA A 51 9.92 1.67 6.41
CA ALA A 51 9.96 0.21 6.54
C ALA A 51 11.01 -0.43 5.60
N LEU A 52 11.16 0.10 4.38
CA LEU A 52 12.21 -0.32 3.44
C LEU A 52 13.61 -0.02 3.96
N GLN A 53 13.82 1.17 4.55
CA GLN A 53 15.12 1.54 5.11
C GLN A 53 15.50 0.64 6.28
N ASP A 54 14.55 0.32 7.15
CA ASP A 54 14.75 -0.60 8.28
C ASP A 54 15.05 -2.02 7.79
N TYR A 55 14.28 -2.52 6.84
CA TYR A 55 14.47 -3.85 6.25
C TYR A 55 15.83 -4.01 5.56
N CYS A 56 16.31 -2.98 4.87
CA CYS A 56 17.59 -3.01 4.15
C CYS A 56 18.80 -2.68 5.02
N ARG A 57 18.59 -2.21 6.25
CA ARG A 57 19.67 -1.81 7.17
C ARG A 57 19.52 -2.54 8.52
N PRO A 58 19.88 -3.84 8.57
CA PRO A 58 19.81 -4.63 9.79
C PRO A 58 20.75 -4.13 10.89
#